data_AF-A0A9D5Q9C3-F1
#
_entry.id   AF-A0A9D5Q9C3-F1
#
_cell.length_a   1.000
_cell.length_b   1.000
_cell.length_c   1.000
_cell.angle_alpha   90.00
_cell.angle_beta   90.00
_cell.angle_gamma   90.00
#
_symmetry.space_group_name_H-M   'P 1'
#
loop_
_entity.id
_entity.type
_entity.pdbx_description
1 polymer ?
#
loop_
_entity_poly.entity_id
_entity_poly.type
_entity_poly.pdbx_seq_one_letter_code
_entity_poly.pdbx_strand_id
1 'polypeptide(L)'
;MRTQILVALALSVTALHATEPVTKPASRSILLAYEKTSFKKNLVEEMSRILKEDSVDVSVVVHSKKGKKLDAEEAGAYDAVFISNSGVMSKVRPWIVEWVENNKEHADRIILHTTQTRDWEVETIVDAVTSASKDDPKNLAPLYVQKIKALWDDPEQPSEGADN
;
A
#
# COMPACT_ATOMS: atom_id res chain seq x y z
N MET A 1 -85.00 2.10 -10.58
CA MET A 1 -83.90 1.14 -10.34
C MET A 1 -82.58 1.84 -10.57
N ARG A 2 -81.81 2.10 -9.51
CA ARG A 2 -80.47 2.70 -9.58
C ARG A 2 -79.53 1.76 -8.84
N THR A 3 -78.70 1.04 -9.58
CA THR A 3 -77.66 0.17 -9.02
C THR A 3 -76.37 0.99 -9.00
N GLN A 4 -75.92 1.41 -7.82
CA GLN A 4 -74.61 2.05 -7.66
C GLN A 4 -73.58 0.97 -7.31
N ILE A 5 -72.57 0.85 -8.17
CA ILE A 5 -71.40 -0.03 -7.99
C ILE A 5 -70.35 0.79 -7.24
N LEU A 6 -70.03 0.36 -6.02
CA LEU A 6 -68.89 0.87 -5.24
C LEU A 6 -67.63 0.15 -5.70
N VAL A 7 -66.74 0.87 -6.39
CA VAL A 7 -65.38 0.41 -6.66
C VAL A 7 -64.49 0.92 -5.53
N ALA A 8 -64.09 0.02 -4.63
CA ALA A 8 -63.08 0.29 -3.63
C ALA A 8 -61.69 0.12 -4.25
N LEU A 9 -60.95 1.22 -4.38
CA LEU A 9 -59.57 1.22 -4.83
C LEU A 9 -58.66 1.01 -3.61
N ALA A 10 -58.09 -0.18 -3.46
CA ALA A 10 -57.09 -0.47 -2.43
C ALA A 10 -55.69 -0.09 -2.95
N LEU A 11 -55.10 0.99 -2.41
CA LEU A 11 -53.69 1.32 -2.61
C LEU A 11 -52.83 0.41 -1.71
N SER A 12 -52.19 -0.60 -2.29
CA SER A 12 -51.09 -1.32 -1.64
C SER A 12 -49.81 -0.49 -1.76
N VAL A 13 -49.40 0.13 -0.65
CA VAL A 13 -48.07 0.74 -0.51
C VAL A 13 -47.07 -0.39 -0.28
N THR A 14 -46.36 -0.81 -1.33
CA THR A 14 -45.18 -1.66 -1.19
C THR A 14 -44.02 -0.80 -0.68
N ALA A 15 -43.65 -0.96 0.59
CA ALA A 15 -42.43 -0.40 1.14
C ALA A 15 -41.23 -1.04 0.45
N LEU A 16 -40.68 -0.34 -0.54
CA LEU A 16 -39.43 -0.67 -1.20
C LEU A 16 -38.31 -0.50 -0.17
N HIS A 17 -37.91 -1.59 0.48
CA HIS A 17 -36.70 -1.58 1.30
C HIS A 17 -35.52 -1.46 0.34
N ALA A 18 -34.97 -0.24 0.23
CA ALA A 18 -33.68 -0.04 -0.39
C ALA A 18 -32.64 -0.74 0.49
N THR A 19 -32.23 -1.94 0.09
CA THR A 19 -30.97 -2.52 0.56
C THR A 19 -29.86 -1.58 0.11
N GLU A 20 -29.33 -0.80 1.05
CA GLU A 20 -28.12 -0.02 0.82
C GLU A 20 -27.04 -0.98 0.31
N PRO A 21 -26.37 -0.67 -0.81
CA PRO A 21 -25.25 -1.49 -1.24
C PRO A 21 -24.23 -1.47 -0.10
N VAL A 22 -23.85 -2.65 0.40
CA VAL A 22 -22.71 -2.78 1.32
C VAL A 22 -21.49 -2.39 0.50
N THR A 23 -21.13 -1.10 0.54
CA THR A 23 -19.94 -0.58 -0.11
C THR A 23 -18.76 -1.19 0.62
N LYS A 24 -18.18 -2.26 0.04
CA LYS A 24 -16.92 -2.80 0.54
C LYS A 24 -15.94 -1.63 0.59
N PRO A 25 -15.29 -1.34 1.74
CA PRO A 25 -14.34 -0.25 1.82
C PRO A 25 -13.30 -0.42 0.70
N ALA A 26 -12.90 0.70 0.10
CA ALA A 26 -11.90 0.68 -0.96
C ALA A 26 -10.67 -0.09 -0.48
N SER A 27 -10.30 -1.13 -1.22
CA SER A 27 -9.13 -1.95 -0.88
C SER A 27 -7.90 -1.06 -0.94
N ARG A 28 -7.13 -1.00 0.15
CA ARG A 28 -5.83 -0.30 0.16
C ARG A 28 -4.91 -0.92 -0.88
N SER A 29 -4.08 -0.11 -1.51
CA SER A 29 -3.13 -0.51 -2.56
C SER A 29 -1.69 -0.23 -2.14
N ILE A 30 -0.84 -1.25 -2.16
CA ILE A 30 0.54 -1.19 -1.66
C ILE A 30 1.52 -1.66 -2.73
N LEU A 31 2.59 -0.90 -2.93
CA LEU A 31 3.72 -1.29 -3.77
C LEU A 31 4.86 -1.87 -2.93
N LEU A 32 5.27 -3.10 -3.26
CA LEU A 32 6.47 -3.74 -2.71
C LEU A 32 7.52 -3.88 -3.81
N ALA A 33 8.58 -3.08 -3.74
CA ALA A 33 9.69 -3.10 -4.68
C ALA A 33 10.97 -3.66 -4.05
N TYR A 34 11.75 -4.43 -4.80
CA TYR A 34 13.03 -4.95 -4.28
C TYR A 34 14.11 -5.22 -5.33
N GLU A 35 15.37 -5.09 -4.91
CA GLU A 35 16.54 -5.56 -5.68
C GLU A 35 16.61 -7.09 -5.65
N LYS A 36 16.75 -7.74 -6.83
CA LYS A 36 16.71 -9.20 -6.98
C LYS A 36 17.81 -9.94 -6.19
N THR A 37 17.49 -10.32 -4.96
CA THR A 37 18.30 -11.17 -4.07
C THR A 37 17.38 -12.14 -3.32
N SER A 38 17.88 -13.30 -2.88
CA SER A 38 17.06 -14.30 -2.18
C SER A 38 16.47 -13.76 -0.87
N PHE A 39 17.28 -13.05 -0.07
CA PHE A 39 16.82 -12.43 1.18
C PHE A 39 15.65 -11.47 0.95
N LYS A 40 15.80 -10.52 0.01
CA LYS A 40 14.78 -9.50 -0.25
C LYS A 40 13.52 -10.08 -0.90
N LYS A 41 13.69 -11.09 -1.75
CA LYS A 41 12.58 -11.85 -2.31
C LYS A 41 11.74 -12.47 -1.18
N ASN A 42 12.38 -13.22 -0.28
CA ASN A 42 11.69 -13.88 0.82
C ASN A 42 11.01 -12.87 1.76
N LEU A 43 11.65 -11.73 2.00
CA LEU A 43 11.07 -10.64 2.80
C LEU A 43 9.79 -10.10 2.15
N VAL A 44 9.85 -9.76 0.87
CA VAL A 44 8.69 -9.22 0.13
C VAL A 44 7.59 -10.26 -0.04
N GLU A 45 7.92 -11.53 -0.26
CA GLU A 45 6.92 -12.61 -0.33
C GLU A 45 6.17 -12.77 0.99
N GLU A 46 6.88 -12.73 2.12
CA GLU A 46 6.26 -12.81 3.44
C GLU A 46 5.41 -11.58 3.77
N MET A 47 5.89 -10.38 3.45
CA MET A 47 5.11 -9.14 3.59
C MET A 47 3.85 -9.18 2.72
N SER A 48 3.97 -9.62 1.46
CA SER A 48 2.84 -9.75 0.53
C SER A 48 1.80 -10.74 1.04
N ARG A 49 2.24 -11.86 1.64
CA ARG A 49 1.34 -12.83 2.27
C ARG A 49 0.51 -12.19 3.38
N ILE A 50 1.17 -11.52 4.33
CA ILE A 50 0.52 -10.87 5.48
C ILE A 50 -0.49 -9.81 5.00
N LEU A 51 -0.07 -8.92 4.09
CA LEU A 51 -0.94 -7.85 3.58
C LEU A 51 -2.18 -8.40 2.85
N LYS A 52 -2.01 -9.47 2.05
CA LYS A 52 -3.13 -10.11 1.35
C LYS A 52 -4.12 -10.80 2.29
N GLU A 53 -3.66 -11.33 3.42
CA GLU A 53 -4.55 -11.87 4.46
C GLU A 53 -5.47 -10.77 5.03
N ASP A 54 -5.00 -9.52 5.05
CA ASP A 54 -5.78 -8.34 5.44
C ASP A 54 -6.58 -7.72 4.27
N SER A 55 -6.75 -8.44 3.15
CA SER A 55 -7.47 -7.97 1.96
C SER A 55 -6.90 -6.69 1.32
N VAL A 56 -5.59 -6.46 1.45
CA VAL A 56 -4.88 -5.36 0.78
C VAL A 56 -4.50 -5.77 -0.65
N ASP A 57 -4.63 -4.85 -1.60
CA ASP A 57 -4.11 -5.01 -2.95
C ASP A 57 -2.60 -4.77 -2.97
N VAL A 58 -1.83 -5.72 -3.49
CA VAL A 58 -0.37 -5.71 -3.38
C VAL A 58 0.25 -5.87 -4.77
N SER A 59 0.87 -4.79 -5.24
CA SER A 59 1.72 -4.76 -6.43
C SER A 59 3.17 -5.07 -6.06
N VAL A 60 3.80 -6.00 -6.78
CA VAL A 60 5.20 -6.40 -6.53
C VAL A 60 6.07 -6.08 -7.74
N VAL A 61 7.16 -5.34 -7.53
CA VAL A 61 8.12 -4.97 -8.57
C VAL A 61 9.52 -5.48 -8.22
N VAL A 62 10.10 -6.26 -9.13
CA VAL A 62 11.46 -6.79 -8.98
C VAL A 62 12.42 -5.95 -9.81
N HIS A 63 13.17 -5.05 -9.17
CA HIS A 63 14.16 -4.24 -9.86
C HIS A 63 15.30 -5.15 -10.36
N SER A 64 15.46 -5.19 -11.67
CA SER A 64 16.55 -5.89 -12.35
C SER A 64 16.90 -5.21 -13.67
N LYS A 65 18.12 -5.43 -14.17
CA LYS A 65 18.61 -4.82 -15.43
C LYS A 65 17.74 -5.11 -16.66
N LYS A 66 16.93 -6.18 -16.65
CA LYS A 66 16.16 -6.68 -17.80
C LYS A 66 14.65 -6.81 -17.52
N GLY A 67 14.14 -6.24 -16.44
CA GLY A 67 12.75 -6.45 -15.99
C GLY A 67 11.99 -5.14 -15.76
N LYS A 68 10.74 -5.28 -15.28
CA LYS A 68 9.93 -4.17 -14.78
C LYS A 68 10.72 -3.43 -13.70
N LYS A 69 10.83 -2.11 -13.83
CA LYS A 69 11.61 -1.27 -12.92
C LYS A 69 10.66 -0.46 -12.05
N LEU A 70 11.17 -0.07 -10.89
CA LEU A 70 10.53 0.90 -10.02
C LEU A 70 10.25 2.22 -10.78
N ASP A 71 11.10 2.59 -11.74
CA ASP A 71 10.99 3.79 -12.58
C ASP A 71 9.69 3.89 -13.40
N ALA A 72 8.90 2.82 -13.52
CA ALA A 72 7.60 2.82 -14.19
C ALA A 72 6.41 2.96 -13.23
N GLU A 73 6.69 3.11 -11.93
CA GLU A 73 5.70 3.24 -10.86
C GLU A 73 5.79 4.64 -10.25
N GLU A 74 4.63 5.19 -9.90
CA GLU A 74 4.47 6.47 -9.22
C GLU A 74 3.99 6.22 -7.79
N ALA A 75 4.60 6.87 -6.80
CA ALA A 75 4.25 6.67 -5.39
C ALA A 75 2.80 7.07 -5.08
N GLY A 76 2.28 8.12 -5.74
CA GLY A 76 0.91 8.62 -5.55
C GLY A 76 -0.20 7.66 -5.97
N ALA A 77 0.12 6.59 -6.71
CA ALA A 77 -0.84 5.54 -7.09
C ALA A 77 -1.10 4.53 -5.96
N TYR A 78 -0.37 4.63 -4.85
CA TYR A 78 -0.39 3.67 -3.75
C TYR A 78 -0.62 4.39 -2.41
N ASP A 79 -1.24 3.70 -1.47
CA ASP A 79 -1.37 4.15 -0.07
C ASP A 79 -0.02 4.09 0.67
N ALA A 80 0.83 3.13 0.30
CA ALA A 80 2.22 3.07 0.76
C ALA A 80 3.13 2.35 -0.25
N VAL A 81 4.41 2.70 -0.19
CA VAL A 81 5.47 2.10 -1.00
C VAL A 81 6.57 1.59 -0.08
N PHE A 82 6.92 0.32 -0.22
CA PHE A 82 8.08 -0.27 0.44
C PHE A 82 9.15 -0.62 -0.59
N ILE A 83 10.38 -0.16 -0.38
CA ILE A 83 11.50 -0.43 -1.29
C ILE A 83 12.64 -1.09 -0.54
N SER A 84 13.03 -2.29 -0.96
CA SER A 84 14.16 -3.03 -0.38
C SER A 84 15.37 -3.01 -1.31
N ASN A 85 16.43 -2.29 -0.92
CA ASN A 85 17.65 -2.15 -1.72
C ASN A 85 18.91 -2.63 -0.96
N SER A 86 20.04 -2.66 -1.68
CA SER A 86 21.35 -2.96 -1.08
C SER A 86 22.18 -1.68 -0.99
N GLY A 87 22.70 -1.39 0.19
CA GLY A 87 23.73 -0.35 0.36
C GLY A 87 25.06 -0.78 -0.24
N VAL A 88 25.75 0.12 -0.94
CA VAL A 88 27.14 -0.11 -1.41
C VAL A 88 27.97 1.14 -1.18
N MET A 89 29.22 0.93 -0.73
CA MET A 89 30.14 2.01 -0.40
C MET A 89 29.55 3.01 0.60
N SER A 90 28.79 2.50 1.57
CA SER A 90 28.09 3.30 2.58
C SER A 90 27.15 4.35 1.99
N LYS A 91 26.45 4.00 0.91
CA LYS A 91 25.47 4.86 0.23
C LYS A 91 24.27 4.07 -0.27
N VAL A 92 23.13 4.76 -0.34
CA VAL A 92 21.94 4.33 -1.07
C VAL A 92 22.27 4.28 -2.57
N ARG A 93 21.66 3.34 -3.30
CA ARG A 93 21.83 3.23 -4.76
C ARG A 93 21.35 4.52 -5.46
N PRO A 94 22.09 5.06 -6.45
CA PRO A 94 21.69 6.28 -7.16
C PRO A 94 20.28 6.24 -7.74
N TRP A 95 19.87 5.11 -8.33
CA TRP A 95 18.52 4.96 -8.91
C TRP A 95 17.39 5.03 -7.87
N ILE A 96 17.67 4.65 -6.60
CA ILE A 96 16.71 4.81 -5.51
C ILE A 96 16.60 6.29 -5.14
N VAL A 97 17.76 6.96 -5.01
CA VAL A 97 17.80 8.39 -4.67
C VAL A 97 17.05 9.20 -5.73
N GLU A 98 17.29 8.92 -7.01
CA GLU A 98 16.60 9.55 -8.14
C GLU A 98 15.10 9.29 -8.10
N TRP A 99 14.67 8.05 -7.88
CA TRP A 99 13.25 7.72 -7.81
C TRP A 99 12.55 8.40 -6.62
N VAL A 100 13.19 8.42 -5.44
CA VAL A 100 12.67 9.10 -4.25
C VAL A 100 12.55 10.60 -4.47
N GLU A 101 13.54 11.24 -5.08
CA GLU A 101 13.49 12.68 -5.39
C GLU A 101 12.35 13.01 -6.36
N ASN A 102 12.13 12.17 -7.37
CA ASN A 102 11.01 12.33 -8.31
C ASN A 102 9.63 12.12 -7.64
N ASN A 103 9.59 11.44 -6.50
CA ASN A 103 8.36 11.13 -5.74
C ASN A 103 8.29 11.84 -4.38
N LYS A 104 9.08 12.90 -4.18
CA LYS A 104 9.24 13.57 -2.87
C LYS A 104 7.95 14.16 -2.29
N GLU A 105 6.96 14.48 -3.13
CA GLU A 105 5.63 14.95 -2.69
C GLU A 105 4.84 13.88 -1.95
N HIS A 106 5.28 12.62 -2.02
CA HIS A 106 4.70 11.46 -1.34
C HIS A 106 5.71 10.79 -0.40
N ALA A 107 6.73 11.54 0.08
CA ALA A 107 7.79 11.01 0.92
C ALA A 107 7.27 10.38 2.23
N ASP A 108 6.15 10.88 2.75
CA ASP A 108 5.43 10.38 3.92
C ASP A 108 4.88 8.95 3.73
N ARG A 109 4.73 8.49 2.48
CA ARG A 109 4.18 7.16 2.15
C ARG A 109 5.24 6.13 1.78
N ILE A 110 6.52 6.53 1.77
CA ILE A 110 7.62 5.71 1.29
C ILE A 110 8.46 5.20 2.47
N ILE A 111 8.66 3.88 2.50
CA ILE A 111 9.59 3.21 3.42
C ILE A 111 10.73 2.63 2.60
N LEU A 112 11.96 3.10 2.87
CA LEU A 112 13.19 2.59 2.28
C LEU A 112 13.90 1.64 3.24
N HIS A 113 13.89 0.37 2.91
CA HIS A 113 14.69 -0.64 3.58
C HIS A 113 16.04 -0.84 2.87
N THR A 114 17.13 -0.59 3.59
CA THR A 114 18.50 -0.75 3.07
C THR A 114 19.25 -1.86 3.79
N THR A 115 19.63 -2.93 3.07
CA THR A 115 20.54 -3.93 3.65
C THR A 115 21.97 -3.39 3.66
N GLN A 116 22.64 -3.46 4.81
CA GLN A 116 24.00 -2.94 5.00
C GLN A 116 24.99 -4.06 5.37
N THR A 117 26.25 -3.91 4.93
CA THR A 117 27.36 -4.82 5.29
C THR A 117 28.28 -4.26 6.37
N ARG A 118 28.19 -2.95 6.62
CA ARG A 118 28.84 -2.19 7.68
C ARG A 118 27.84 -1.14 8.14
N ASP A 119 27.96 -0.68 9.37
CA ASP A 119 27.05 0.34 9.88
C ASP A 119 27.40 1.70 9.28
N TRP A 120 26.39 2.38 8.70
CA TRP A 120 26.47 3.75 8.21
C TRP A 120 25.07 4.36 8.21
N GLU A 121 24.99 5.69 8.30
CA GLU A 121 23.73 6.41 8.35
C GLU A 121 23.11 6.58 6.96
N VAL A 122 21.83 6.20 6.83
CA VAL A 122 21.09 6.38 5.57
C VAL A 122 20.50 7.78 5.53
N GLU A 123 21.19 8.70 4.87
CA GLU A 123 20.68 10.05 4.61
C GLU A 123 19.64 10.02 3.48
N THR A 124 18.36 10.20 3.82
CA THR A 124 17.26 10.27 2.84
C THR A 124 16.05 11.04 3.40
N ILE A 125 15.16 11.48 2.53
CA ILE A 125 13.95 12.27 2.89
C ILE A 125 12.74 11.41 3.26
N VAL A 126 12.85 10.09 3.15
CA VAL A 126 11.77 9.10 3.44
C VAL A 126 12.09 8.30 4.70
N ASP A 127 11.13 7.54 5.25
CA ASP A 127 11.42 6.64 6.38
C ASP A 127 12.45 5.58 5.94
N ALA A 128 13.62 5.57 6.57
CA ALA A 128 14.69 4.65 6.26
C ALA A 128 14.90 3.65 7.41
N VAL A 129 14.85 2.37 7.06
CA VAL A 129 15.17 1.28 7.98
C VAL A 129 16.34 0.49 7.44
N THR A 130 17.26 0.12 8.33
CA THR A 130 18.41 -0.69 7.99
C THR A 130 18.28 -2.08 8.61
N SER A 131 18.74 -3.10 7.88
CA SER A 131 18.85 -4.45 8.41
C SER A 131 20.10 -5.12 7.85
N ALA A 132 20.53 -6.20 8.51
CA ALA A 132 21.54 -7.06 7.94
C ALA A 132 20.84 -8.15 7.10
N SER A 133 21.47 -8.56 5.99
CA SER A 133 20.91 -9.64 5.14
C SER A 133 20.96 -11.03 5.79
N LYS A 134 21.51 -11.12 7.01
CA LYS A 134 21.59 -12.34 7.84
C LYS A 134 20.36 -12.52 8.74
N ASP A 135 19.54 -11.49 8.88
CA ASP A 135 18.32 -11.55 9.69
C ASP A 135 17.30 -12.49 9.02
N ASP A 136 16.34 -13.00 9.78
CA ASP A 136 15.30 -13.87 9.22
C ASP A 136 14.19 -13.01 8.59
N PRO A 137 13.93 -13.13 7.27
CA PRO A 137 12.83 -12.42 6.62
C PRO A 137 11.47 -12.62 7.29
N LYS A 138 11.22 -13.78 7.89
CA LYS A 138 9.95 -14.09 8.58
C LYS A 138 9.74 -13.26 9.85
N ASN A 139 10.82 -12.89 10.52
CA ASN A 139 10.76 -12.05 11.72
C ASN A 139 10.69 -10.56 11.35
N LEU A 140 11.31 -10.18 10.22
CA LEU A 140 11.31 -8.79 9.74
C LEU A 140 10.00 -8.38 9.07
N ALA A 141 9.37 -9.28 8.31
CA ALA A 141 8.17 -8.95 7.55
C ALA A 141 7.02 -8.38 8.41
N PRO A 142 6.66 -8.94 9.58
CA PRO A 142 5.63 -8.35 10.44
C PRO A 142 5.95 -6.92 10.89
N LEU A 143 7.23 -6.62 11.17
CA LEU A 143 7.67 -5.28 11.60
C LEU A 143 7.49 -4.25 10.48
N TYR A 144 7.87 -4.61 9.25
CA TYR A 144 7.68 -3.71 8.10
C TYR A 144 6.23 -3.58 7.69
N VAL A 145 5.42 -4.64 7.81
CA VAL A 145 3.97 -4.55 7.60
C VAL A 145 3.34 -3.63 8.64
N GLN A 146 3.75 -3.71 9.91
CA GLN A 146 3.25 -2.79 10.94
C GLN A 146 3.61 -1.33 10.62
N LYS A 147 4.83 -1.06 10.14
CA LYS A 147 5.21 0.28 9.67
C LYS A 147 4.35 0.76 8.51
N ILE A 148 4.13 -0.09 7.50
CA ILE A 148 3.25 0.22 6.37
C ILE A 148 1.84 0.57 6.86
N LYS A 149 1.30 -0.22 7.79
CA LYS A 149 -0.05 0.01 8.37
C LYS A 149 -0.14 1.33 9.12
N ALA A 150 0.91 1.70 9.86
CA ALA A 150 0.93 2.96 10.60
C ALA A 150 0.81 4.19 9.68
N LEU A 151 1.25 4.09 8.41
CA LEU A 151 1.06 5.16 7.42
C LEU A 151 -0.41 5.33 7.00
N TRP A 152 -1.27 4.34 7.24
CA TRP A 152 -2.69 4.39 6.90
C TRP A 152 -3.55 4.99 8.01
N ASP A 153 -3.08 4.91 9.25
CA ASP A 153 -3.81 5.29 10.46
C ASP A 153 -3.54 6.73 10.88
N ASP A 154 -2.75 7.49 10.11
CA ASP A 154 -2.45 8.90 10.39
C ASP A 154 -3.65 9.80 10.01
N PRO A 155 -4.34 10.44 10.99
CA PRO A 155 -5.61 11.14 10.77
C PRO A 155 -5.49 12.51 10.06
N GLU A 156 -4.33 12.90 9.55
CA GLU A 156 -4.13 14.19 8.87
C GLU A 156 -4.50 14.21 7.37
N GLN A 157 -5.08 13.13 6.83
CA GLN A 157 -5.71 13.19 5.51
C GLN A 157 -7.17 13.68 5.68
N PRO A 158 -7.52 14.93 5.31
CA PRO A 158 -8.92 15.33 5.28
C PRO A 158 -9.65 14.39 4.32
N SER A 159 -10.69 13.74 4.82
CA SER A 159 -11.69 13.10 3.96
C SER A 159 -12.39 14.19 3.16
N GLU A 160 -11.77 14.64 2.07
CA GLU A 160 -12.46 15.49 1.11
C GLU A 160 -13.64 14.71 0.55
N GLY A 161 -14.85 15.20 0.86
CA GLY A 161 -16.04 14.91 0.09
C GLY A 161 -17.10 14.06 0.79
N ALA A 162 -17.55 14.46 1.97
CA ALA A 162 -18.91 14.17 2.40
C ALA A 162 -19.49 15.37 3.15
N ASP A 163 -19.69 16.48 2.43
CA ASP A 163 -20.54 17.56 2.93
C ASP A 163 -21.44 18.12 1.80
N ASN A 164 -22.74 17.85 1.99
CA ASN A 164 -23.97 18.45 1.42
C ASN A 164 -24.35 18.22 -0.05
#